data_AF-A0A969Z9U7-F1
#
_entry.id   AF-A0A969Z9U7-F1
#
_cell.length_a   1.000
_cell.length_b   1.000
_cell.length_c   1.000
_cell.angle_alpha   90.00
_cell.angle_beta   90.00
_cell.angle_gamma   90.00
#
_symmetry.space_group_name_H-M   'P 1'
#
loop_
_entity.id
_entity.type
_entity.pdbx_description
1 polymer ?
#
loop_
_entity_poly.entity_id
_entity_poly.type
_entity_poly.pdbx_seq_one_letter_code
_entity_poly.pdbx_strand_id
1 'polypeptide(L)' 'MWKAKVCPKCGGDMYIDIDEDIWFDHCLQCGYMRALTQVLCSRCGEPITVNTEENNHSCNCERCGYNAKLCQLVR' A
#
# COMPACT_ATOMS: atom_id res chain seq x y z
N MET A 1 8.94 -17.74 -4.55
CA MET A 1 9.87 -16.60 -4.61
C MET A 1 9.17 -15.34 -4.13
N TRP A 2 9.75 -14.57 -3.20
CA TRP A 2 9.29 -13.20 -2.93
C TRP A 2 9.73 -12.29 -4.08
N LYS A 3 8.81 -11.54 -4.67
CA LYS A 3 9.11 -10.50 -5.67
C LYS A 3 9.11 -9.15 -4.96
N ALA A 4 10.29 -8.56 -4.78
CA ALA A 4 10.39 -7.17 -4.37
C ALA A 4 9.94 -6.25 -5.51
N LYS A 5 9.32 -5.12 -5.16
CA LYS A 5 8.94 -4.08 -6.14
C LYS A 5 10.22 -3.43 -6.65
N VAL A 6 10.30 -3.24 -7.96
CA VAL A 6 11.51 -2.71 -8.63
C VAL A 6 11.21 -1.31 -9.14
N CYS A 7 12.16 -0.39 -8.99
CA CYS A 7 12.00 0.99 -9.45
C CYS A 7 11.82 1.05 -10.97
N PRO A 8 10.76 1.68 -11.49
CA PRO A 8 10.52 1.77 -12.93
C PRO A 8 11.51 2.70 -13.65
N LYS A 9 12.26 3.53 -12.91
CA LYS A 9 13.26 4.45 -13.49
C LYS A 9 14.67 3.87 -13.57
N CYS A 10 15.11 3.15 -12.53
CA CYS A 10 16.51 2.70 -12.45
C CYS A 10 16.68 1.21 -12.17
N GLY A 11 15.58 0.45 -11.97
CA GLY A 11 15.67 -0.96 -11.61
C GLY A 11 16.09 -1.23 -10.15
N GLY A 12 16.19 -0.18 -9.33
CA GLY A 12 16.62 -0.28 -7.95
C GLY A 12 15.54 -0.71 -6.95
N ASP A 13 15.94 -0.88 -5.70
CA ASP A 13 15.05 -1.30 -4.63
C ASP A 13 14.07 -0.19 -4.23
N MET A 14 12.82 -0.59 -4.00
CA MET A 14 11.72 0.26 -3.54
C MET A 14 11.37 -0.04 -2.09
N TYR A 15 11.07 1.00 -1.32
CA TYR A 15 10.52 0.90 0.03
C TYR A 15 9.24 1.75 0.14
N ILE A 16 8.48 1.49 1.20
CA ILE A 16 7.27 2.24 1.52
C ILE A 16 7.60 3.27 2.58
N ASP A 17 7.23 4.52 2.31
CA ASP A 17 7.22 5.61 3.28
C ASP A 17 5.78 5.99 3.62
N ILE A 18 5.50 6.38 4.85
CA ILE A 18 4.16 6.72 5.34
C ILE A 18 4.24 8.08 6.02
N ASP A 19 3.58 9.07 5.43
CA ASP A 19 3.51 10.44 5.96
C ASP A 19 2.07 10.89 6.13
N GLU A 20 1.69 11.27 7.35
CA GLU A 20 0.34 11.69 7.75
C GLU A 20 -0.79 10.88 7.10
N ASP A 21 -0.55 9.59 6.86
CA ASP A 21 -1.46 8.60 6.24
C ASP A 21 -1.52 8.51 4.71
N ILE A 22 -0.68 9.25 4.01
CA ILE A 22 -0.39 9.03 2.60
C ILE A 22 0.79 8.07 2.50
N TRP A 23 0.61 6.99 1.75
CA TRP A 23 1.65 5.99 1.53
C TRP A 23 2.40 6.36 0.26
N PHE A 24 3.71 6.20 0.25
CA PHE A 24 4.56 6.50 -0.89
C PHE A 24 5.47 5.33 -1.21
N ASP A 25 5.60 5.01 -2.50
CA ASP A 25 6.65 4.12 -3.01
C ASP A 25 7.89 4.98 -3.27
N HIS A 26 8.97 4.82 -2.50
CA HIS A 26 10.24 5.52 -2.67
C HIS A 26 11.36 4.58 -3.16
N CYS A 27 12.21 5.06 -4.07
CA CYS A 27 13.40 4.35 -4.51
C CYS A 27 14.63 4.79 -3.71
N LEU A 28 15.33 3.81 -3.11
CA LEU A 28 16.53 4.06 -2.31
C LEU A 28 17.71 4.61 -3.16
N GLN A 29 17.77 4.26 -4.45
CA GLN A 29 18.92 4.55 -5.30
C GLN A 29 18.81 5.86 -6.09
N CYS A 30 17.61 6.24 -6.55
CA CYS A 30 17.45 7.39 -7.43
C CYS A 30 16.47 8.45 -6.92
N GLY A 31 15.85 8.23 -5.75
CA GLY A 31 14.88 9.17 -5.16
C GLY A 31 13.55 9.25 -5.92
N TYR A 32 13.28 8.34 -6.87
CA TYR A 32 11.95 8.25 -7.49
C TYR A 32 10.90 7.99 -6.41
N MET A 33 9.86 8.83 -6.37
CA MET A 33 8.73 8.69 -5.47
C MET A 33 7.41 8.68 -6.24
N ARG A 34 6.43 7.94 -5.74
CA ARG A 34 5.04 8.08 -6.16
C ARG A 34 4.11 7.90 -4.97
N ALA A 35 3.07 8.72 -4.89
CA ALA A 35 1.99 8.52 -3.94
C ALA A 35 1.21 7.26 -4.32
N LEU A 36 0.94 6.42 -3.32
CA LEU A 36 0.03 5.29 -3.40
C LEU A 36 -1.34 5.79 -2.98
N THR A 37 -2.23 5.99 -3.95
CA THR A 37 -3.64 6.31 -3.72
C THR A 37 -4.47 5.10 -3.31
N GLN A 38 -3.83 3.94 -3.19
CA GLN A 38 -4.46 2.68 -2.83
C GLN A 38 -4.20 2.41 -1.36
N VAL A 39 -5.24 1.97 -0.65
CA VAL A 39 -5.08 1.49 0.72
C VAL A 39 -4.22 0.23 0.68
N LEU A 40 -3.21 0.17 1.52
CA LEU A 40 -2.35 -1.00 1.64
C LEU A 40 -2.73 -1.83 2.88
N CYS A 41 -2.51 -3.13 2.80
CA CYS A 41 -2.69 -4.03 3.91
C CYS A 41 -1.66 -3.72 4.99
N SER A 42 -2.10 -3.39 6.20
CA SER A 42 -1.23 -3.16 7.36
C SER A 42 -0.40 -4.37 7.78
N ARG A 43 -0.74 -5.58 7.33
CA ARG A 43 0.05 -6.79 7.61
C ARG A 43 1.13 -7.12 6.59
N CYS A 44 0.92 -6.80 5.31
CA CYS A 44 1.83 -7.25 4.25
C CYS A 44 2.23 -6.16 3.25
N GLY A 45 1.71 -4.92 3.38
CA GLY A 45 2.03 -3.79 2.53
C GLY A 45 1.48 -3.88 1.10
N GLU A 46 0.62 -4.86 0.82
CA GLU A 46 0.04 -5.04 -0.50
C GLU A 46 -1.20 -4.18 -0.72
N PRO A 47 -1.48 -3.74 -1.95
CA PRO A 47 -2.70 -3.01 -2.23
C PRO A 47 -3.92 -3.88 -1.97
N ILE A 48 -4.91 -3.29 -1.31
CA ILE A 48 -6.17 -3.95 -0.98
C ILE A 48 -7.35 -3.23 -1.63
N THR A 49 -8.36 -4.02 -1.97
CA THR A 49 -9.65 -3.50 -2.42
C THR A 49 -10.48 -3.11 -1.20
N VAL A 50 -10.91 -1.85 -1.17
CA VAL A 50 -11.83 -1.34 -0.16
C VAL A 50 -13.23 -1.40 -0.74
N ASN A 51 -14.13 -2.11 -0.08
CA ASN A 51 -15.55 -2.08 -0.43
C ASN A 51 -16.22 -0.98 0.40
N THR A 52 -16.61 0.11 -0.25
CA THR A 52 -17.31 1.25 0.35
C THR A 52 -18.82 1.05 0.19
N GLU A 53 -19.45 0.34 1.11
CA GLU A 53 -20.89 0.44 1.34
C GLU A 53 -21.09 1.46 2.47
N GLU A 54 -21.99 2.43 2.29
CA GLU A 54 -22.21 3.62 3.14
C GLU A 54 -21.88 3.42 4.65
N ASN A 55 -20.65 3.77 5.05
CA ASN A 55 -20.07 3.70 6.41
C ASN A 55 -19.53 2.35 6.93
N ASN A 56 -19.38 1.32 6.10
CA ASN A 56 -18.79 0.03 6.49
C ASN A 56 -17.60 -0.33 5.58
N HIS A 57 -16.44 0.29 5.82
CA HIS A 57 -15.22 0.09 5.04
C HIS A 57 -14.54 -1.24 5.37
N SER A 58 -15.02 -2.30 4.73
CA SER A 58 -14.37 -3.60 4.79
C SER A 58 -13.19 -3.66 3.84
N CYS A 59 -12.08 -4.15 4.38
CA CYS A 59 -10.82 -4.29 3.70
C CYS A 59 -10.41 -5.74 3.69
N ASN A 60 -10.25 -6.28 2.49
CA ASN A 60 -9.80 -7.65 2.29
C ASN A 60 -8.45 -7.65 1.57
N CYS A 61 -7.45 -8.27 2.18
CA CYS A 61 -6.20 -8.58 1.53
C CYS A 61 -6.22 -10.02 0.99
N GLU A 62 -6.37 -10.16 -0.32
CA GLU A 62 -6.37 -11.47 -0.99
C GLU A 62 -5.03 -12.22 -0.85
N ARG A 63 -3.93 -11.51 -0.55
CA ARG A 63 -2.61 -12.12 -0.43
C ARG A 63 -2.34 -12.75 0.94
N CYS A 64 -2.82 -12.15 2.02
CA CYS A 64 -2.58 -12.64 3.39
C CYS A 64 -3.85 -13.07 4.13
N GLY A 65 -5.03 -12.92 3.52
CA GLY A 65 -6.33 -13.22 4.12
C GLY A 65 -6.75 -12.24 5.21
N TYR A 66 -6.05 -11.10 5.34
CA TYR A 66 -6.40 -10.09 6.34
C TYR A 66 -7.74 -9.43 5.98
N ASN A 67 -8.71 -9.54 6.88
CA ASN A 67 -10.01 -8.89 6.76
C ASN A 67 -10.22 -7.93 7.94
N ALA A 68 -10.42 -6.65 7.67
CA ALA A 68 -10.72 -5.64 8.70
C ALA A 68 -11.97 -4.84 8.31
N LYS A 69 -12.89 -4.64 9.27
CA LYS A 69 -14.12 -3.82 9.10
C LYS A 69 -13.88 -2.31 9.15
N LEU A 70 -12.69 -1.92 9.57
CA LEU A 70 -12.16 -0.58 9.44
C LEU A 70 -10.77 -0.74 8.85
N CYS A 71 -10.65 -0.62 7.53
CA CYS A 71 -9.48 0.14 7.11
C CYS A 71 -9.68 1.54 7.65
N GLN A 72 -8.68 2.06 8.32
CA GLN A 72 -8.59 3.50 8.52
C GLN A 72 -8.53 4.12 7.12
N LEU A 73 -9.71 4.49 6.61
CA LEU A 73 -9.82 5.59 5.67
C LEU A 73 -9.38 6.78 6.48
N VAL A 74 -8.16 7.18 6.20
CA VAL A 74 -7.60 8.29 6.92
C VAL A 74 -8.34 9.52 6.45
N ARG A 75 -8.84 10.22 7.46
CA ARG A 75 -9.78 11.32 7.39
C ARG A 75 -9.07 12.62 7.04
#